data_AF-A0A8S9JIN3-F1
#
_entry.id   AF-A0A8S9JIN3-F1
#
_cell.length_a   1.000
_cell.length_b   1.000
_cell.length_c   1.000
_cell.angle_alpha   90.00
_cell.angle_beta   90.00
_cell.angle_gamma   90.00
#
_symmetry.space_group_name_H-M   'P 1'
#
loop_
_entity.id
_entity.type
_entity.pdbx_description
1 polymer ?
#
loop_
_entity_poly.entity_id
_entity_poly.type
_entity_poly.pdbx_seq_one_letter_code
_entity_poly.pdbx_strand_id
1 'polypeptide(L)'
;MSLNRNIQNKRGMTALDALRANGPQMNTETESIIKTSGGKSGMSLSRVKTTSVFLSKPVTFREYCSTGMARYRSRMSDGTRNSLLVITALIITATYQTAAQPQDTDQFKKLSVEQIILEIVLLWGFNSTAFFLAIALTFILLPIGRAYTWWYIFITAPLICSYAISVYLKYNMTILFVMYVMVAFGFLIYVLVFYVKWKRTTRKKIPKPRIELISQGLETMV
;
A
#
# COMPACT_ATOMS: atom_id res chain seq x y z
N MET A 1 -17.60 40.83 -6.52
CA MET A 1 -17.88 39.82 -7.56
C MET A 1 -16.57 39.56 -8.32
N SER A 2 -15.95 38.39 -8.18
CA SER A 2 -14.69 38.07 -8.87
C SER A 2 -14.98 37.36 -10.19
N LEU A 3 -14.65 38.01 -11.30
CA LEU A 3 -14.86 37.47 -12.65
C LEU A 3 -13.63 36.64 -13.06
N ASN A 4 -13.84 35.40 -13.50
CA ASN A 4 -12.75 34.56 -13.99
C ASN A 4 -12.29 35.05 -15.38
N ARG A 5 -11.16 35.75 -15.41
CA ARG A 5 -10.59 36.40 -16.60
C ARG A 5 -10.05 35.41 -17.65
N ASN A 6 -9.90 34.13 -17.28
CA ASN A 6 -9.31 33.07 -18.10
C ASN A 6 -10.31 31.96 -18.44
N ILE A 7 -11.61 32.23 -18.31
CA ILE A 7 -12.66 31.30 -18.72
C ILE A 7 -12.58 31.03 -20.23
N GLN A 8 -12.80 29.77 -20.60
CA GLN A 8 -12.81 29.33 -21.99
C GLN A 8 -14.25 29.20 -22.48
N ASN A 9 -14.51 29.57 -23.74
CA ASN A 9 -15.79 29.31 -24.39
C ASN A 9 -15.91 27.82 -24.82
N LYS A 10 -17.03 27.42 -25.42
CA LYS A 10 -17.25 26.04 -25.92
C LYS A 10 -16.21 25.56 -26.94
N ARG A 11 -15.47 26.48 -27.56
CA ARG A 11 -14.39 26.21 -28.52
C ARG A 11 -13.00 26.15 -27.86
N GLY A 12 -12.93 26.26 -26.53
CA GLY A 12 -11.67 26.24 -25.77
C GLY A 12 -10.86 27.54 -25.81
N MET A 13 -11.41 28.62 -26.36
CA MET A 13 -10.72 29.90 -26.53
C MET A 13 -10.92 30.79 -25.31
N THR A 14 -9.85 31.42 -24.82
CA THR A 14 -9.96 32.50 -23.82
C THR A 14 -10.34 33.83 -24.48
N ALA A 15 -10.64 34.84 -23.66
CA ALA A 15 -10.89 36.19 -24.16
C ALA A 15 -9.71 36.74 -25.00
N LEU A 16 -8.48 36.38 -24.64
CA LEU A 16 -7.28 36.78 -25.40
C LEU A 16 -7.17 36.04 -26.73
N ASP A 17 -7.50 34.74 -26.77
CA ASP A 17 -7.48 33.96 -28.01
C ASP A 17 -8.57 34.40 -28.98
N ALA A 18 -9.77 34.70 -28.45
CA ALA A 18 -10.89 35.19 -29.24
C ALA A 18 -10.60 36.55 -29.85
N LEU A 19 -9.93 37.45 -29.12
CA LEU A 19 -9.50 38.73 -29.64
C LEU A 19 -8.47 38.57 -30.77
N ARG A 20 -7.49 37.67 -30.61
CA ARG A 20 -6.45 37.38 -31.61
C ARG A 20 -6.99 36.68 -32.85
N ALA A 21 -8.12 35.97 -32.75
CA ALA A 21 -8.79 35.34 -33.87
C ALA A 21 -9.31 36.35 -34.91
N ASN A 22 -9.45 37.64 -34.55
CA ASN A 22 -9.86 38.71 -35.47
C ASN A 22 -8.72 39.20 -36.38
N GLY A 23 -7.50 38.68 -36.23
CA GLY A 23 -6.41 38.91 -37.17
C GLY A 23 -6.03 40.39 -37.34
N PRO A 24 -5.86 40.91 -38.57
CA PRO A 24 -5.43 42.28 -38.84
C PRO A 24 -6.36 43.38 -38.30
N GLN A 25 -7.62 43.05 -37.96
CA GLN A 25 -8.60 43.98 -37.38
C GLN A 25 -8.63 43.92 -35.85
N MET A 26 -7.66 43.27 -35.21
CA MET A 26 -7.57 43.16 -33.76
C MET A 26 -7.24 44.51 -33.11
N ASN A 27 -8.01 44.90 -32.10
CA ASN A 27 -7.72 46.10 -31.31
C ASN A 27 -6.56 45.85 -30.31
N THR A 28 -5.41 46.46 -30.59
CA THR A 28 -4.19 46.40 -29.76
C THR A 28 -4.40 46.94 -28.34
N GLU A 29 -5.26 47.95 -28.17
CA GLU A 29 -5.60 48.52 -26.86
C GLU A 29 -6.40 47.52 -26.02
N THR A 30 -7.33 46.80 -26.63
CA THR A 30 -8.09 45.76 -25.94
C THR A 30 -7.18 44.59 -25.55
N GLU A 31 -6.18 44.26 -26.36
CA GLU A 31 -5.21 43.21 -26.04
C GLU A 31 -4.36 43.58 -24.81
N SER A 32 -3.93 44.84 -24.72
CA SER A 32 -3.12 45.33 -23.60
C SER A 32 -3.91 45.33 -22.28
N ILE A 33 -5.20 45.70 -22.32
CA ILE A 33 -6.10 45.66 -21.15
C ILE A 33 -6.30 44.22 -20.67
N ILE A 34 -6.51 43.27 -21.59
CA ILE A 34 -6.68 41.84 -21.24
C ILE A 34 -5.40 41.29 -20.61
N LYS A 35 -4.22 41.60 -21.16
CA LYS A 35 -2.94 41.15 -20.59
C LYS A 35 -2.65 41.76 -19.22
N THR A 36 -2.84 43.08 -19.08
CA THR A 36 -2.60 43.81 -17.82
C THR A 36 -3.54 43.35 -16.71
N SER A 37 -4.76 42.96 -17.07
CA SER A 37 -5.70 42.33 -16.15
C SER A 37 -5.39 40.84 -15.88
N GLY A 38 -4.30 40.27 -16.37
CA GLY A 38 -3.89 38.89 -16.10
C GLY A 38 -4.61 37.82 -16.95
N GLY A 39 -5.23 38.24 -18.06
CA GLY A 39 -5.75 37.36 -19.09
C GLY A 39 -4.62 36.65 -19.84
N LYS A 40 -4.74 35.34 -19.98
CA LYS A 40 -3.77 34.45 -20.62
C LYS A 40 -4.38 33.79 -21.84
N SER A 41 -3.52 33.37 -22.77
CA SER A 41 -3.92 32.55 -23.91
C SER A 41 -4.25 31.14 -23.43
N GLY A 42 -5.21 30.47 -24.06
CA GLY A 42 -5.59 29.09 -23.76
C GLY A 42 -4.42 28.12 -23.86
N MET A 43 -3.43 28.43 -24.69
CA MET A 43 -2.18 27.67 -24.82
C MET A 43 -1.22 27.86 -23.64
N SER A 44 -1.26 29.03 -22.97
CA SER A 44 -0.42 29.34 -21.80
C SER A 44 -1.11 29.06 -20.47
N LEU A 45 -2.41 28.77 -20.49
CA LEU A 45 -3.08 28.14 -19.36
C LEU A 45 -2.55 26.72 -19.24
N SER A 46 -2.02 26.37 -18.07
CA SER A 46 -1.73 24.98 -17.76
C SER A 46 -3.04 24.22 -17.96
N ARG A 47 -3.05 23.28 -18.91
CA ARG A 47 -4.21 22.41 -19.14
C ARG A 47 -4.44 21.69 -17.83
N VAL A 48 -5.38 22.19 -17.01
CA VAL A 48 -5.66 21.65 -15.69
C VAL A 48 -6.00 20.19 -15.94
N LYS A 49 -5.09 19.31 -15.55
CA LYS A 49 -5.23 17.88 -15.78
C LYS A 49 -6.47 17.48 -15.02
N THR A 50 -7.56 17.25 -15.75
CA THR A 50 -8.88 17.06 -15.18
C THR A 50 -8.77 15.90 -14.17
N THR A 51 -9.38 16.03 -13.01
CA THR A 51 -9.35 14.99 -11.97
C THR A 51 -9.75 13.62 -12.53
N SER A 52 -10.62 13.59 -13.55
CA SER A 52 -10.94 12.38 -14.34
C SER A 52 -9.72 11.73 -14.99
N VAL A 53 -8.82 12.48 -15.64
CA VAL A 53 -7.58 11.96 -16.26
C VAL A 53 -6.62 11.40 -15.20
N PHE A 54 -6.59 11.98 -14.01
CA PHE A 54 -5.81 11.47 -12.90
C PHE A 54 -6.42 10.19 -12.31
N LEU A 55 -7.75 10.13 -12.16
CA LEU A 55 -8.49 8.97 -11.67
C LEU A 55 -8.59 7.82 -12.70
N SER A 56 -8.42 8.10 -13.99
CA SER A 56 -8.35 7.09 -15.04
C SER A 56 -7.04 6.28 -15.02
N LYS A 57 -6.03 6.72 -14.25
CA LYS A 57 -4.80 5.94 -14.12
C LYS A 57 -5.10 4.62 -13.37
N PRO A 58 -4.60 3.48 -13.86
CA PRO A 58 -4.77 2.23 -13.15
C PRO A 58 -4.10 2.31 -11.78
N VAL A 59 -4.86 2.04 -10.72
CA VAL A 59 -4.35 2.01 -9.34
C VAL A 59 -3.25 0.96 -9.26
N THR A 60 -2.06 1.37 -8.83
CA THR A 60 -0.92 0.46 -8.66
C THR A 60 -1.11 -0.45 -7.45
N PHE A 61 -0.39 -1.58 -7.41
CA PHE A 61 -0.46 -2.51 -6.28
C PHE A 61 -0.12 -1.83 -4.95
N ARG A 62 0.91 -0.98 -4.95
CA ARG A 62 1.36 -0.25 -3.76
C ARG A 62 0.29 0.71 -3.25
N GLU A 63 -0.37 1.45 -4.14
CA GLU A 63 -1.48 2.34 -3.79
C GLU A 63 -2.68 1.56 -3.25
N TYR A 64 -2.98 0.40 -3.85
CA TYR A 64 -4.03 -0.49 -3.34
C TYR A 64 -3.72 -1.02 -1.94
N CYS A 65 -2.49 -1.50 -1.69
CA CYS A 65 -2.03 -1.92 -0.37
C CYS A 65 -2.10 -0.77 0.64
N SER A 66 -1.55 0.39 0.31
CA SER A 66 -1.52 1.56 1.17
C SER A 66 -2.93 2.05 1.53
N THR A 67 -3.81 2.13 0.54
CA THR A 67 -5.21 2.55 0.73
C THR A 67 -6.02 1.48 1.46
N GLY A 68 -5.71 0.20 1.25
CA GLY A 68 -6.29 -0.92 1.99
C GLY A 68 -5.90 -0.86 3.46
N MET A 69 -4.62 -0.67 3.75
CA MET A 69 -4.10 -0.56 5.11
C MET A 69 -4.63 0.67 5.84
N ALA A 70 -4.67 1.82 5.17
CA ALA A 70 -5.25 3.05 5.72
C ALA A 70 -6.73 2.87 6.07
N ARG A 71 -7.51 2.21 5.19
CA ARG A 71 -8.93 1.89 5.45
C ARG A 71 -9.13 0.87 6.55
N TYR A 72 -8.29 -0.15 6.62
CA TYR A 72 -8.34 -1.14 7.70
C TYR A 72 -8.15 -0.46 9.04
N ARG A 73 -7.14 0.42 9.14
CA ARG A 73 -6.83 1.17 10.35
C ARG A 73 -7.92 2.19 10.71
N SER A 74 -8.45 2.92 9.73
CA SER A 74 -9.49 3.94 9.99
C SER A 74 -10.83 3.36 10.43
N ARG A 75 -11.09 2.09 10.13
CA ARG A 75 -12.32 1.38 10.54
C ARG A 75 -12.22 0.75 11.93
N MET A 76 -11.03 0.77 12.53
CA MET A 76 -10.77 0.10 13.78
C MET A 76 -10.99 1.06 14.95
N SER A 77 -11.85 0.69 15.90
CA SER A 77 -12.04 1.48 17.11
C SER A 77 -10.76 1.49 17.96
N ASP A 78 -10.52 2.56 18.72
CA ASP A 78 -9.37 2.63 19.62
C ASP A 78 -9.36 1.50 20.66
N GLY A 79 -10.55 1.08 21.13
CA GLY A 79 -10.72 -0.06 22.04
C GLY A 79 -10.26 -1.39 21.41
N THR A 80 -10.69 -1.67 20.17
CA THR A 80 -10.24 -2.87 19.43
C THR A 80 -8.75 -2.81 19.12
N ARG A 81 -8.21 -1.63 18.79
CA ARG A 81 -6.78 -1.47 18.50
C ARG A 81 -5.94 -1.77 19.73
N ASN A 82 -6.36 -1.25 20.88
CA ASN A 82 -5.67 -1.50 22.14
C ASN A 82 -5.74 -2.98 22.54
N SER A 83 -6.90 -3.63 22.40
CA SER A 83 -7.02 -5.06 22.71
C SER A 83 -6.17 -5.93 21.79
N LEU A 84 -6.13 -5.65 20.48
CA LEU A 84 -5.26 -6.40 19.57
C LEU A 84 -3.77 -6.16 19.87
N LEU A 85 -3.37 -4.96 20.28
CA LEU A 85 -1.98 -4.69 20.69
C LEU A 85 -1.58 -5.52 21.90
N VAL A 86 -2.47 -5.66 22.89
CA VAL A 86 -2.25 -6.54 24.05
C VAL A 86 -2.14 -8.00 23.62
N ILE A 87 -3.05 -8.48 22.76
CA ILE A 87 -3.01 -9.86 22.24
C ILE A 87 -1.70 -10.10 21.49
N THR A 88 -1.23 -9.18 20.64
CA THR A 88 0.05 -9.34 19.96
C THR A 88 1.23 -9.33 20.91
N ALA A 89 1.22 -8.49 21.95
CA ALA A 89 2.28 -8.46 22.96
C ALA A 89 2.34 -9.78 23.74
N LEU A 90 1.17 -10.38 24.06
CA LEU A 90 1.09 -11.69 24.69
C LEU A 90 1.62 -12.80 23.77
N ILE A 91 1.26 -12.78 22.48
CA ILE A 91 1.80 -13.74 21.51
C ILE A 91 3.31 -13.59 21.41
N ILE A 92 3.83 -12.37 21.25
CA ILE A 92 5.28 -12.10 21.22
C ILE A 92 5.96 -12.65 22.48
N THR A 93 5.37 -12.41 23.65
CA THR A 93 5.94 -12.84 24.93
C THR A 93 5.96 -14.37 25.05
N ALA A 94 4.84 -15.03 24.77
CA ALA A 94 4.73 -16.49 24.86
C ALA A 94 5.67 -17.17 23.86
N THR A 95 5.67 -16.70 22.61
CA THR A 95 6.54 -17.24 21.55
C THR A 95 8.02 -17.03 21.85
N TYR A 96 8.39 -15.87 22.41
CA TYR A 96 9.75 -15.58 22.86
C TYR A 96 10.18 -16.46 24.05
N GLN A 97 9.32 -16.65 25.05
CA GLN A 97 9.62 -17.49 26.20
C GLN A 97 9.88 -18.95 25.78
N THR A 98 9.04 -19.49 24.89
CA THR A 98 9.27 -20.82 24.32
C THR A 98 10.58 -20.86 23.52
N ALA A 99 10.93 -19.76 22.86
CA ALA A 99 12.19 -19.67 22.13
C ALA A 99 13.43 -19.65 23.03
N ALA A 100 13.33 -18.96 24.16
CA ALA A 100 14.41 -18.80 25.13
C ALA A 100 14.54 -19.97 26.11
N GLN A 101 13.55 -20.86 26.19
CA GLN A 101 13.59 -22.03 27.08
C GLN A 101 14.75 -22.96 26.70
N PRO A 102 15.61 -23.35 27.66
CA PRO A 102 16.66 -24.32 27.40
C PRO A 102 16.05 -25.67 27.00
N GLN A 103 16.63 -26.33 26.00
CA GLN A 103 16.34 -27.74 25.69
C GLN A 103 17.51 -28.59 26.15
N ASP A 104 17.20 -29.75 26.73
CA ASP A 104 18.21 -30.74 27.06
C ASP A 104 18.74 -31.36 25.76
N THR A 105 19.94 -30.91 25.37
CA THR A 105 20.67 -31.32 24.16
C THR A 105 20.82 -32.85 24.06
N ASP A 106 20.85 -33.55 25.19
CA ASP A 106 20.97 -35.01 25.27
C ASP A 106 19.69 -35.76 24.91
N GLN A 107 18.53 -35.11 25.04
CA GLN A 107 17.23 -35.67 24.63
C GLN A 107 17.05 -35.53 23.11
N PHE A 108 17.54 -34.44 22.53
CA PHE A 108 17.47 -34.15 21.09
C PHE A 108 18.23 -35.14 20.21
N LYS A 109 19.35 -35.68 20.71
CA LYS A 109 20.13 -36.72 19.99
C LYS A 109 19.46 -38.09 19.98
N LYS A 110 18.49 -38.34 20.88
CA LYS A 110 17.77 -39.62 20.98
C LYS A 110 16.41 -39.61 20.27
N LEU A 111 15.98 -38.47 19.72
CA LEU A 111 14.68 -38.35 19.08
C LEU A 111 14.63 -39.09 17.74
N SER A 112 13.53 -39.79 17.50
CA SER A 112 13.21 -40.39 16.19
C SER A 112 12.97 -39.32 15.12
N VAL A 113 13.17 -39.65 13.84
CA VAL A 113 12.97 -38.72 12.70
C VAL A 113 11.58 -38.09 12.70
N GLU A 114 10.54 -38.82 13.11
CA GLU A 114 9.17 -38.27 13.22
C GLU A 114 9.04 -37.23 14.33
N GLN A 115 9.65 -37.45 15.49
CA GLN A 115 9.64 -36.49 16.60
C GLN A 115 10.46 -35.24 16.24
N ILE A 116 11.56 -35.41 15.52
CA ILE A 116 12.37 -34.31 14.97
C ILE A 116 11.49 -33.43 14.07
N ILE A 117 10.69 -34.01 13.17
CA ILE A 117 9.80 -33.25 12.29
C ILE A 117 8.71 -32.54 13.10
N LEU A 118 8.03 -33.24 14.00
CA LEU A 118 6.94 -32.65 14.80
C LEU A 118 7.42 -31.50 15.70
N GLU A 119 8.55 -31.67 16.37
CA GLU A 119 9.05 -30.68 17.31
C GLU A 119 9.71 -29.51 16.57
N ILE A 120 10.58 -29.76 15.59
CA ILE A 120 11.35 -28.71 14.92
C ILE A 120 10.52 -27.98 13.87
N VAL A 121 9.80 -28.69 13.01
CA VAL A 121 9.10 -28.05 11.88
C VAL A 121 7.77 -27.47 12.31
N LEU A 122 6.98 -28.27 13.03
CA LEU A 122 5.63 -27.86 13.44
C LEU A 122 5.71 -26.91 14.63
N LEU A 123 6.19 -27.36 15.79
CA LEU A 123 6.12 -26.54 17.00
C LEU A 123 6.99 -25.28 16.87
N TRP A 124 8.23 -25.43 16.44
CA TRP A 124 9.13 -24.28 16.30
C TRP A 124 8.82 -23.42 15.09
N GLY A 125 8.58 -24.00 13.92
CA GLY A 125 8.27 -23.24 12.70
C GLY A 125 7.03 -22.37 12.85
N PHE A 126 5.95 -22.91 13.42
CA PHE A 126 4.74 -22.12 13.69
C PHE A 126 4.98 -21.06 14.77
N ASN A 127 5.79 -21.36 15.78
CA ASN A 127 6.14 -20.41 16.83
C ASN A 127 6.92 -19.20 16.29
N SER A 128 7.96 -19.44 15.49
CA SER A 128 8.70 -18.36 14.81
C SER A 128 7.81 -17.58 13.85
N THR A 129 6.95 -18.25 13.11
CA THR A 129 5.98 -17.58 12.22
C THR A 129 5.04 -16.68 13.02
N ALA A 130 4.51 -17.17 14.15
CA ALA A 130 3.62 -16.41 15.03
C ALA A 130 4.33 -15.18 15.63
N PHE A 131 5.58 -15.33 16.06
CA PHE A 131 6.40 -14.21 16.57
C PHE A 131 6.56 -13.10 15.54
N PHE A 132 7.00 -13.43 14.31
CA PHE A 132 7.18 -12.43 13.25
C PHE A 132 5.87 -11.81 12.78
N LEU A 133 4.79 -12.59 12.69
CA LEU A 133 3.46 -12.08 12.37
C LEU A 133 2.95 -11.13 13.46
N ALA A 134 3.15 -11.46 14.74
CA ALA A 134 2.72 -10.61 15.85
C ALA A 134 3.51 -9.29 15.88
N ILE A 135 4.81 -9.32 15.60
CA ILE A 135 5.63 -8.12 15.37
C ILE A 135 5.03 -7.28 14.23
N ALA A 136 4.83 -7.86 13.05
CA ALA A 136 4.26 -7.15 11.91
C ALA A 136 2.86 -6.57 12.22
N LEU A 137 2.02 -7.30 12.95
CA LEU A 137 0.69 -6.86 13.33
C LEU A 137 0.74 -5.72 14.36
N THR A 138 1.69 -5.76 15.31
CA THR A 138 1.94 -4.68 16.26
C THR A 138 2.31 -3.38 15.52
N PHE A 139 3.18 -3.48 14.51
CA PHE A 139 3.54 -2.34 13.66
C PHE A 139 2.33 -1.78 12.88
N ILE A 140 1.46 -2.66 12.37
CA ILE A 140 0.23 -2.28 11.65
C ILE A 140 -0.78 -1.60 12.59
N LEU A 141 -0.82 -1.97 13.86
CA LEU A 141 -1.73 -1.40 14.84
C LEU A 141 -1.20 -0.12 15.48
N LEU A 142 0.11 0.14 15.43
CA LEU A 142 0.69 1.34 16.01
C LEU A 142 0.12 2.62 15.36
N PRO A 143 -0.14 3.69 16.13
CA PRO A 143 -0.57 4.98 15.59
C PRO A 143 0.39 5.50 14.51
N ILE A 144 -0.16 6.12 13.46
CA ILE A 144 0.66 6.72 12.41
C ILE A 144 1.36 7.95 13.01
N GLY A 145 2.69 7.89 13.05
CA GLY A 145 3.53 8.97 13.55
C GLY A 145 5.00 8.61 13.38
N ARG A 146 5.79 9.57 12.89
CA ARG A 146 7.23 9.37 12.66
C ARG A 146 7.91 8.93 13.96
N ALA A 147 7.59 9.56 15.09
CA ALA A 147 8.13 9.21 16.40
C ALA A 147 7.82 7.76 16.82
N TYR A 148 6.54 7.36 16.84
CA TYR A 148 6.14 6.00 17.24
C TYR A 148 6.79 4.91 16.38
N THR A 149 6.95 5.17 15.08
CA THR A 149 7.61 4.26 14.14
C THR A 149 9.09 4.06 14.50
N TRP A 150 9.81 5.15 14.80
CA TRP A 150 11.22 5.08 15.18
C TRP A 150 11.43 4.39 16.53
N TRP A 151 10.63 4.73 17.54
CA TRP A 151 10.68 4.06 18.85
C TRP A 151 10.37 2.57 18.75
N TYR A 152 9.39 2.20 17.93
CA TYR A 152 9.07 0.81 17.69
C TYR A 152 10.22 0.04 17.05
N ILE A 153 10.88 0.61 16.02
CA ILE A 153 12.05 -0.02 15.40
C ILE A 153 13.17 -0.21 16.42
N PHE A 154 13.40 0.81 17.27
CA PHE A 154 14.44 0.77 18.29
C PHE A 154 14.22 -0.34 19.32
N ILE A 155 12.98 -0.61 19.73
CA ILE A 155 12.66 -1.68 20.70
C ILE A 155 12.61 -3.05 20.00
N THR A 156 12.07 -3.11 18.79
CA THR A 156 11.81 -4.37 18.08
C THR A 156 13.09 -4.98 17.50
N ALA A 157 14.02 -4.15 17.03
CA ALA A 157 15.29 -4.63 16.47
C ALA A 157 16.11 -5.51 17.45
N PRO A 158 16.41 -5.07 18.69
CA PRO A 158 17.13 -5.92 19.65
C PRO A 158 16.32 -7.16 20.05
N LEU A 159 14.98 -7.07 20.10
CA LEU A 159 14.11 -8.21 20.39
C LEU A 159 14.17 -9.29 19.30
N ILE A 160 14.21 -8.91 18.03
CA ILE A 160 14.39 -9.84 16.91
C ILE A 160 15.78 -10.47 16.97
N CYS A 161 16.82 -9.67 17.24
CA CYS A 161 18.18 -10.17 17.37
C CYS A 161 18.32 -11.18 18.51
N SER A 162 17.75 -10.89 19.68
CA SER A 162 17.81 -11.80 20.83
C SER A 162 17.03 -13.09 20.55
N TYR A 163 15.86 -13.00 19.91
CA TYR A 163 15.10 -14.18 19.47
C TYR A 163 15.93 -15.04 18.51
N ALA A 164 16.54 -14.44 17.49
CA ALA A 164 17.35 -15.16 16.52
C ALA A 164 18.55 -15.86 17.17
N ILE A 165 19.21 -15.21 18.14
CA ILE A 165 20.30 -15.81 18.91
C ILE A 165 19.79 -16.97 19.77
N SER A 166 18.63 -16.85 20.43
CA SER A 166 18.04 -17.94 21.22
C SER A 166 17.73 -19.16 20.37
N VAL A 167 17.17 -18.97 19.17
CA VAL A 167 16.92 -20.08 18.24
C VAL A 167 18.25 -20.66 17.73
N TYR A 168 19.24 -19.81 17.45
CA TYR A 168 20.57 -20.23 16.99
C TYR A 168 21.32 -21.10 18.00
N LEU A 169 21.30 -20.74 19.28
CA LEU A 169 21.96 -21.52 20.33
C LEU A 169 21.31 -22.90 20.52
N LYS A 170 20.03 -23.03 20.16
CA LYS A 170 19.24 -24.24 20.36
C LYS A 170 19.32 -25.21 19.20
N TYR A 171 19.53 -24.71 17.97
CA TYR A 171 19.47 -25.52 16.75
C TYR A 171 20.70 -25.35 15.87
N ASN A 172 21.05 -26.45 15.18
CA ASN A 172 22.15 -26.43 14.23
C ASN A 172 21.82 -25.54 13.01
N MET A 173 22.85 -24.98 12.35
CA MET A 173 22.71 -24.02 11.24
C MET A 173 21.75 -24.47 10.13
N THR A 174 21.72 -25.76 9.82
CA THR A 174 20.85 -26.35 8.79
C THR A 174 19.36 -26.22 9.14
N ILE A 175 19.01 -26.41 10.41
CA ILE A 175 17.62 -26.31 10.89
C ILE A 175 17.14 -24.86 10.86
N LEU A 176 18.00 -23.91 11.24
CA LEU A 176 17.70 -22.48 11.17
C LEU A 176 17.41 -22.03 9.74
N PHE A 177 18.18 -22.54 8.78
CA PHE A 177 17.96 -22.26 7.37
C PHE A 177 16.59 -22.76 6.90
N VAL A 178 16.22 -24.00 7.22
CA VAL A 178 14.90 -24.57 6.88
C VAL A 178 13.76 -23.75 7.49
N MET A 179 13.90 -23.34 8.75
CA MET A 179 12.95 -22.51 9.47
C MET A 179 12.73 -21.15 8.78
N TYR A 180 13.82 -20.45 8.44
CA TYR A 180 13.76 -19.18 7.73
C TYR A 180 13.13 -19.34 6.34
N VAL A 181 13.44 -20.43 5.64
CA VAL A 181 12.85 -20.74 4.33
C VAL A 181 11.34 -20.98 4.46
N MET A 182 10.85 -21.67 5.50
CA MET A 182 9.41 -21.84 5.73
C MET A 182 8.71 -20.52 6.01
N VAL A 183 9.28 -19.67 6.86
CA VAL A 183 8.73 -18.34 7.16
C VAL A 183 8.68 -17.48 5.89
N ALA A 184 9.77 -17.48 5.11
CA ALA A 184 9.85 -16.75 3.84
C ALA A 184 8.82 -17.28 2.82
N PHE A 185 8.65 -18.60 2.72
CA PHE A 185 7.69 -19.23 1.83
C PHE A 185 6.25 -18.92 2.23
N GLY A 186 5.91 -18.97 3.52
CA GLY A 186 4.61 -18.56 4.05
C GLY A 186 4.30 -17.09 3.77
N PHE A 187 5.30 -16.21 3.94
CA PHE A 187 5.19 -14.80 3.57
C PHE A 187 4.94 -14.61 2.06
N LEU A 188 5.66 -15.37 1.22
CA LEU A 188 5.54 -15.30 -0.23
C LEU A 188 4.15 -15.76 -0.70
N ILE A 189 3.63 -16.85 -0.12
CA ILE A 189 2.25 -17.31 -0.35
C ILE A 189 1.25 -16.21 0.05
N TYR A 190 1.43 -15.60 1.23
CA TYR A 190 0.54 -14.53 1.69
C TYR A 190 0.52 -13.34 0.71
N VAL A 191 1.70 -12.88 0.27
CA VAL A 191 1.83 -11.80 -0.72
C VAL A 191 1.18 -12.20 -2.05
N LEU A 192 1.35 -13.45 -2.49
CA LEU A 192 0.76 -13.96 -3.73
C LEU A 192 -0.76 -14.01 -3.65
N VAL A 193 -1.34 -14.51 -2.55
CA VAL A 193 -2.79 -14.50 -2.31
C VAL A 193 -3.33 -13.07 -2.32
N PHE A 194 -2.63 -12.14 -1.66
CA PHE A 194 -3.02 -10.73 -1.63
C PHE A 194 -2.94 -10.07 -3.02
N TYR A 195 -1.89 -10.38 -3.78
CA TYR A 195 -1.72 -9.93 -5.17
C TYR A 195 -2.82 -10.47 -6.08
N VAL A 196 -3.16 -11.76 -5.98
CA VAL A 196 -4.25 -12.37 -6.75
C VAL A 196 -5.59 -11.73 -6.39
N LYS A 197 -5.84 -11.48 -5.10
CA LYS A 197 -7.03 -10.77 -4.62
C LYS A 197 -7.13 -9.37 -5.21
N TRP A 198 -6.02 -8.61 -5.23
CA TRP A 198 -5.95 -7.31 -5.90
C TRP A 198 -6.20 -7.40 -7.41
N LYS A 199 -5.52 -8.31 -8.11
CA LYS A 199 -5.66 -8.48 -9.57
C LYS A 199 -7.11 -8.82 -9.94
N ARG A 200 -7.79 -9.65 -9.14
CA ARG A 200 -9.21 -9.97 -9.30
C ARG A 200 -10.12 -8.77 -9.05
N THR A 201 -9.88 -7.97 -8.00
CA THR A 201 -10.71 -6.79 -7.71
C THR A 201 -10.51 -5.66 -8.71
N THR A 202 -9.30 -5.48 -9.23
CA THR A 202 -8.99 -4.49 -10.26
C THR A 202 -9.61 -4.88 -11.61
N ARG A 203 -9.54 -6.14 -12.03
CA ARG A 203 -10.20 -6.61 -13.27
C ARG A 203 -11.71 -6.43 -13.27
N LYS A 204 -12.37 -6.58 -12.12
CA LYS A 204 -13.82 -6.31 -11.98
C LYS A 204 -14.18 -4.82 -12.06
N LYS A 205 -13.22 -3.93 -11.81
CA LYS A 205 -13.44 -2.47 -11.72
C LYS A 205 -13.03 -1.71 -12.97
N ILE A 206 -12.30 -2.31 -13.91
CA ILE A 206 -12.06 -1.69 -15.22
C ILE A 206 -13.41 -1.73 -15.96
N PRO A 207 -14.03 -0.57 -16.22
CA PRO A 207 -15.24 -0.55 -17.05
C PRO A 207 -14.85 -1.18 -18.39
N LYS A 208 -15.56 -2.23 -18.81
CA LYS A 208 -15.45 -2.67 -20.20
C LYS A 208 -15.72 -1.44 -21.08
N PRO A 209 -14.89 -1.14 -22.09
CA PRO A 209 -15.19 -0.04 -22.99
C PRO A 209 -16.61 -0.27 -23.52
N ARG A 210 -17.52 0.68 -23.29
CA ARG A 210 -18.84 0.68 -23.94
C ARG A 210 -18.59 0.89 -25.42
N ILE A 211 -18.46 -0.21 -26.16
CA ILE A 211 -18.38 -0.21 -27.63
C ILE A 211 -19.74 0.23 -28.25
N GLU A 212 -20.82 0.24 -27.46
CA GLU A 212 -22.18 0.60 -27.88
C GLU A 212 -22.38 2.05 -28.35
N LEU A 213 -21.46 2.99 -28.06
CA LEU A 213 -21.61 4.39 -28.47
C LEU A 213 -21.05 4.70 -29.87
N ILE A 214 -20.38 3.75 -30.53
CA ILE A 214 -19.85 3.94 -31.89
C ILE A 214 -20.82 3.40 -32.96
N SER A 215 -21.67 2.42 -32.65
CA SER A 215 -22.65 1.92 -33.63
C SER A 215 -23.86 2.82 -33.81
N GLN A 216 -24.27 3.58 -32.80
CA GLN A 216 -25.43 4.49 -32.91
C GLN A 216 -25.16 5.75 -33.75
N GLY A 217 -23.90 6.14 -33.96
CA GLY A 217 -23.55 7.26 -34.84
C GLY A 217 -23.45 6.90 -36.32
N LEU A 218 -23.40 5.60 -36.65
CA LEU A 218 -23.28 5.14 -38.04
C LEU A 218 -24.65 4.85 -38.68
N GLU A 219 -25.69 4.58 -37.89
CA GLU A 219 -27.04 4.30 -38.41
C GLU A 219 -27.91 5.55 -38.65
N THR A 220 -27.41 6.76 -38.37
CA THR A 220 -28.14 8.01 -38.63
C THR A 220 -27.64 8.78 -39.87
N MET A 221 -26.89 8.13 -40.77
CA MET A 221 -26.62 8.65 -42.11
C MET A 221 -27.47 7.91 -43.14
N VAL A 222 -28.74 8.33 -43.27
CA VAL A 222 -29.58 8.18 -44.47
C VAL A 222 -30.25 9.51 -44.72
#